data_AF-A0A496B5B7-F1
#
_entry.id   AF-A0A496B5B7-F1
#
_cell.length_a   1.000
_cell.length_b   1.000
_cell.length_c   1.000
_cell.angle_alpha   90.00
_cell.angle_beta   90.00
_cell.angle_gamma   90.00
#
_symmetry.space_group_name_H-M   'P 1'
#
loop_
_entity.id
_entity.type
_entity.pdbx_description
1 polymer ?
#
loop_
_entity_poly.entity_id
_entity_poly.type
_entity_poly.pdbx_seq_one_letter_code
_entity_poly.pdbx_strand_id
1 'polypeptide(L)'
;MQRFLPLAFFILFATCNLLGCQDASDNLLLEEQPPAVAAQDETQPPEPIATQPTLADTFARLRNVFPETMQDADFTALRKVTRSRLYLEFLAQESPTVPPVETLEAYYQRVPAAARYGVFLKPWIPRPLETDIEVTHQIVLHVREIELSLFKSFQENNPNIFALLELTANPSWDNEEVDEWLARHDNIAEDSKFTDALLLFAKESLREDAAWLHELFEAHGTNDGLLWCALRKPALTGEILTHFSDTATFLTWVEEKSGETKE
;
A
#
# COMPACT_ATOMS: atom_id res chain seq x y z
N MET A 1 16.17 21.07 8.73
CA MET A 1 17.33 20.13 8.73
C MET A 1 17.75 19.58 10.10
N GLN A 2 17.80 20.34 11.20
CA GLN A 2 18.35 19.81 12.48
C GLN A 2 17.44 18.81 13.23
N ARG A 3 16.13 18.75 12.93
CA ARG A 3 15.14 17.87 13.57
C ARG A 3 14.85 16.56 12.81
N PHE A 4 15.47 16.35 11.65
CA PHE A 4 15.24 15.20 10.77
C PHE A 4 16.20 14.05 10.98
N LEU A 5 17.45 14.39 11.34
CA LEU A 5 18.48 13.41 11.64
C LEU A 5 18.04 12.38 12.70
N PRO A 6 17.30 12.72 13.77
CA PRO A 6 16.87 11.74 14.75
C PRO A 6 15.94 10.69 14.13
N LEU A 7 14.86 11.10 13.44
CA LEU A 7 13.87 10.17 12.89
C LEU A 7 14.46 9.26 11.81
N ALA A 8 15.22 9.82 10.86
CA ALA A 8 15.89 9.03 9.82
C ALA A 8 16.96 8.09 10.41
N PHE A 9 17.71 8.55 11.42
CA PHE A 9 18.69 7.73 12.13
C PHE A 9 18.01 6.63 12.95
N PHE A 10 16.86 6.88 13.57
CA PHE A 10 16.07 5.87 14.29
C PHE A 10 15.48 4.82 13.34
N ILE A 11 14.95 5.23 12.18
CA ILE A 11 14.49 4.31 11.13
C ILE A 11 15.65 3.41 10.67
N LEU A 12 16.83 3.98 10.41
CA LEU A 12 18.03 3.22 10.04
C LEU A 12 18.49 2.27 11.16
N PHE A 13 18.52 2.75 12.42
CA PHE A 13 19.01 1.94 13.53
C PHE A 13 18.02 0.82 13.89
N ALA A 14 16.72 1.08 13.87
CA ALA A 14 15.68 0.10 14.16
C ALA A 14 15.55 -0.95 13.06
N THR A 15 15.65 -0.57 11.78
CA THR A 15 15.69 -1.53 10.66
C THR A 15 16.91 -2.46 10.74
N CYS A 16 18.06 -1.98 11.23
CA CYS A 16 19.26 -2.81 11.43
C CYS A 16 19.26 -3.66 12.71
N ASN A 17 18.55 -3.27 13.78
CA ASN A 17 18.61 -3.96 15.08
C ASN A 17 17.46 -4.97 15.32
N LEU A 18 16.46 -5.05 14.44
CA LEU A 18 15.33 -5.99 14.58
C LEU A 18 15.61 -7.43 14.09
N LEU A 19 16.89 -7.84 13.96
CA LEU A 19 17.29 -9.23 13.68
C LEU A 19 17.52 -10.08 14.95
N GLY A 20 17.08 -9.63 16.12
CA GLY A 20 17.12 -10.46 17.33
C GLY A 20 16.43 -9.87 18.57
N CYS A 21 15.51 -10.69 19.13
CA CYS A 21 14.92 -10.69 20.48
C CYS A 21 13.52 -10.05 20.71
N GLN A 22 12.53 -10.95 20.69
CA GLN A 22 11.53 -11.34 21.72
C GLN A 22 10.39 -10.41 22.21
N ASP A 23 9.18 -10.94 21.99
CA ASP A 23 7.96 -11.05 22.83
C ASP A 23 7.35 -9.81 23.51
N ALA A 24 6.11 -9.48 23.10
CA ALA A 24 4.92 -9.63 23.95
C ALA A 24 3.60 -9.35 23.20
N SER A 25 2.64 -10.24 23.43
CA SER A 25 1.23 -10.27 23.02
C SER A 25 0.43 -8.99 23.28
N ASP A 26 -0.60 -8.69 22.47
CA ASP A 26 -1.98 -9.01 22.84
C ASP A 26 -3.02 -8.74 21.73
N ASN A 27 -4.09 -9.54 21.80
CA ASN A 27 -5.22 -9.66 20.89
C ASN A 27 -6.02 -8.37 20.62
N LEU A 28 -6.51 -8.20 19.38
CA LEU A 28 -7.73 -7.44 19.08
C LEU A 28 -8.47 -8.07 17.88
N LEU A 29 -9.29 -9.08 18.17
CA LEU A 29 -10.42 -9.50 17.34
C LEU A 29 -11.63 -8.65 17.74
N LEU A 30 -12.27 -7.98 16.76
CA LEU A 30 -13.63 -7.48 16.88
C LEU A 30 -14.36 -7.75 15.56
N GLU A 31 -15.19 -8.81 15.59
CA GLU A 31 -16.37 -8.98 14.77
C GLU A 31 -17.37 -7.84 15.07
N GLU A 32 -17.96 -7.25 14.02
CA GLU A 32 -19.30 -6.69 14.13
C GLU A 32 -20.17 -7.09 12.93
N GLN A 33 -21.29 -7.71 13.27
CA GLN A 33 -22.45 -8.02 12.44
C GLN A 33 -23.32 -6.75 12.28
N PRO A 34 -23.93 -6.48 11.10
CA PRO A 34 -24.80 -5.31 10.93
C PRO A 34 -26.24 -5.58 11.38
N PRO A 35 -27.00 -4.58 11.89
CA PRO A 35 -28.42 -4.72 12.13
C PRO A 35 -29.24 -4.46 10.86
N ALA A 36 -30.31 -5.24 10.71
CA ALA A 36 -31.42 -4.99 9.81
C ALA A 36 -32.40 -3.97 10.44
N VAL A 37 -33.11 -3.17 9.61
CA VAL A 37 -34.58 -3.22 9.43
C VAL A 37 -35.08 -2.09 8.49
N ALA A 38 -35.76 -2.53 7.43
CA ALA A 38 -36.91 -2.02 6.66
C ALA A 38 -37.35 -0.53 6.67
N ALA A 39 -37.67 -0.01 5.47
CA ALA A 39 -39.06 0.17 4.99
C ALA A 39 -39.09 0.63 3.51
N GLN A 40 -40.12 0.18 2.79
CA GLN A 40 -40.40 0.41 1.37
C GLN A 40 -40.90 1.84 1.10
N ASP A 41 -40.60 2.38 -0.08
CA ASP A 41 -41.51 3.28 -0.79
C ASP A 41 -41.45 2.97 -2.30
N GLU A 42 -42.60 2.67 -2.87
CA GLU A 42 -42.79 2.42 -4.29
C GLU A 42 -43.02 3.75 -4.99
N THR A 43 -42.15 4.15 -5.92
CA THR A 43 -42.56 5.05 -7.00
C THR A 43 -41.61 4.97 -8.20
N GLN A 44 -42.21 4.60 -9.34
CA GLN A 44 -41.72 4.73 -10.73
C GLN A 44 -40.59 3.77 -11.18
N PRO A 45 -40.71 3.09 -12.34
CA PRO A 45 -39.57 2.41 -12.94
C PRO A 45 -38.57 3.50 -13.35
N PRO A 46 -37.34 3.50 -12.80
CA PRO A 46 -36.32 4.40 -13.31
C PRO A 46 -36.04 4.02 -14.76
N GLU A 47 -35.91 5.03 -15.63
CA GLU A 47 -35.22 4.89 -16.91
C GLU A 47 -33.93 4.07 -16.70
N PRO A 48 -33.44 3.31 -17.70
CA PRO A 48 -32.19 2.58 -17.56
C PRO A 48 -31.07 3.59 -17.39
N ILE A 49 -30.80 3.95 -16.13
CA ILE A 49 -29.56 4.58 -15.69
C ILE A 49 -28.51 3.65 -16.25
N ALA A 50 -27.65 4.14 -17.15
CA ALA A 50 -26.51 3.40 -17.61
C ALA A 50 -25.73 2.96 -16.37
N THR A 51 -25.95 1.71 -15.95
CA THR A 51 -25.41 1.19 -14.70
C THR A 51 -23.91 1.32 -14.82
N GLN A 52 -23.26 1.96 -13.85
CA GLN A 52 -21.80 1.99 -13.82
C GLN A 52 -21.30 0.55 -13.92
N PRO A 53 -20.29 0.29 -14.77
CA PRO A 53 -19.78 -1.06 -14.97
C PRO A 53 -19.30 -1.62 -13.63
N THR A 54 -19.71 -2.84 -13.29
CA THR A 54 -19.25 -3.50 -12.08
C THR A 54 -17.76 -3.85 -12.20
N LEU A 55 -17.08 -4.15 -11.08
CA LEU A 55 -15.70 -4.66 -11.12
C LEU A 55 -15.56 -5.90 -12.01
N ALA A 56 -16.57 -6.78 -12.02
CA ALA A 56 -16.59 -7.96 -12.88
C ALA A 56 -16.73 -7.61 -14.37
N ASP A 57 -17.56 -6.61 -14.70
CA ASP A 57 -17.70 -6.12 -16.07
C ASP A 57 -16.39 -5.48 -16.56
N THR A 58 -15.76 -4.66 -15.73
CA THR A 58 -14.47 -4.04 -16.01
C THR A 58 -13.38 -5.09 -16.18
N PHE A 59 -13.33 -6.11 -15.30
CA PHE A 59 -12.42 -7.24 -15.43
C PHE A 59 -12.61 -7.95 -16.78
N ALA A 60 -13.84 -8.32 -17.13
CA ALA A 60 -14.13 -9.03 -18.38
C ALA A 60 -13.73 -8.19 -19.60
N ARG A 61 -14.00 -6.88 -19.58
CA ARG A 61 -13.58 -5.95 -20.64
C ARG A 61 -12.06 -5.88 -20.78
N LEU A 62 -11.34 -5.72 -19.66
CA LEU A 62 -9.88 -5.67 -19.67
C LEU A 62 -9.28 -6.98 -20.18
N ARG A 63 -9.82 -8.14 -19.75
CA ARG A 63 -9.36 -9.44 -20.22
C ARG A 63 -9.58 -9.65 -21.72
N ASN A 64 -10.69 -9.15 -22.26
CA ASN A 64 -10.97 -9.21 -23.69
C ASN A 64 -10.03 -8.32 -24.51
N VAL A 65 -9.68 -7.13 -24.00
CA VAL A 65 -8.78 -6.18 -24.69
C VAL A 65 -7.31 -6.61 -24.57
N PHE A 66 -6.93 -7.20 -23.45
CA PHE A 66 -5.57 -7.64 -23.14
C PHE A 66 -5.56 -9.14 -22.87
N PRO A 67 -5.58 -9.99 -23.92
CA PRO A 67 -5.62 -11.45 -23.79
C PRO A 67 -4.28 -12.06 -23.35
N GLU A 68 -3.18 -11.29 -23.39
CA GLU A 68 -1.86 -11.74 -22.97
C GLU A 68 -1.83 -12.14 -21.49
N THR A 69 -0.82 -12.93 -21.09
CA THR A 69 -0.60 -13.24 -19.68
C THR A 69 -0.14 -11.98 -18.94
N MET A 70 -0.78 -11.67 -17.81
CA MET A 70 -0.36 -10.64 -16.85
C MET A 70 0.89 -11.06 -16.08
N GLN A 71 1.13 -12.38 -15.98
CA GLN A 71 2.33 -12.97 -15.38
C GLN A 71 3.43 -13.14 -16.46
N ASP A 72 3.77 -12.07 -17.16
CA ASP A 72 4.98 -12.03 -18.01
C ASP A 72 6.20 -11.61 -17.18
N ALA A 73 7.42 -11.82 -17.71
CA ALA A 73 8.65 -11.65 -16.94
C ALA A 73 8.77 -10.27 -16.25
N ASP A 74 8.33 -9.19 -16.91
CA ASP A 74 8.58 -7.82 -16.46
C ASP A 74 7.29 -7.01 -16.20
N PHE A 75 6.17 -7.71 -15.97
CA PHE A 75 4.82 -7.14 -15.86
C PHE A 75 4.40 -6.28 -17.07
N THR A 76 4.93 -6.54 -18.26
CA THR A 76 4.67 -5.78 -19.48
C THR A 76 3.18 -5.69 -19.79
N ALA A 77 2.44 -6.80 -19.71
CA ALA A 77 1.00 -6.82 -19.98
C ALA A 77 0.24 -6.04 -18.90
N LEU A 78 0.57 -6.23 -17.63
CA LEU A 78 -0.05 -5.49 -16.53
C LEU A 78 0.21 -3.98 -16.64
N ARG A 79 1.44 -3.56 -17.01
CA ARG A 79 1.77 -2.15 -17.27
C ARG A 79 0.99 -1.58 -18.46
N LYS A 80 0.75 -2.37 -19.51
CA LYS A 80 -0.12 -1.95 -20.63
C LYS A 80 -1.56 -1.75 -20.18
N VAL A 81 -2.08 -2.66 -19.34
CA VAL A 81 -3.41 -2.55 -18.74
C VAL A 81 -3.52 -1.28 -17.92
N THR A 82 -2.59 -1.04 -16.99
CA THR A 82 -2.69 0.08 -16.04
C THR A 82 -2.49 1.45 -16.68
N ARG A 83 -1.90 1.50 -17.88
CA ARG A 83 -1.77 2.71 -18.71
C ARG A 83 -2.86 2.84 -19.77
N SER A 84 -3.76 1.86 -19.86
CA SER A 84 -4.83 1.89 -20.85
C SER A 84 -5.90 2.91 -20.47
N ARG A 85 -6.48 3.56 -21.47
CA ARG A 85 -7.61 4.48 -21.26
C ARG A 85 -8.76 3.83 -20.52
N LEU A 86 -9.08 2.57 -20.84
CA LEU A 86 -10.15 1.81 -20.19
C LEU A 86 -9.91 1.69 -18.67
N TYR A 87 -8.68 1.42 -18.24
CA TYR A 87 -8.34 1.32 -16.84
C TYR A 87 -8.28 2.69 -16.14
N LEU A 88 -7.72 3.70 -16.80
CA LEU A 88 -7.67 5.07 -16.25
C LEU A 88 -9.08 5.66 -16.07
N GLU A 89 -10.01 5.37 -16.99
CA GLU A 89 -11.43 5.74 -16.84
C GLU A 89 -12.08 5.03 -15.65
N PHE A 90 -11.75 3.76 -15.41
CA PHE A 90 -12.18 3.04 -14.21
C PHE A 90 -11.64 3.70 -12.93
N LEU A 91 -10.35 4.02 -12.86
CA LEU A 91 -9.77 4.68 -11.68
C LEU A 91 -10.40 6.05 -11.39
N ALA A 92 -10.65 6.85 -12.43
CA ALA A 92 -11.29 8.15 -12.28
C ALA A 92 -12.72 8.05 -11.74
N GLN A 93 -13.41 6.92 -11.97
CA GLN A 93 -14.73 6.65 -11.43
C GLN A 93 -14.68 6.20 -9.96
N GLU A 94 -13.72 5.34 -9.61
CA GLU A 94 -13.54 4.84 -8.24
C GLU A 94 -12.99 5.90 -7.27
N SER A 95 -12.29 6.92 -7.79
CA SER A 95 -11.69 7.98 -6.97
C SER A 95 -11.87 9.35 -7.62
N PRO A 96 -13.10 9.88 -7.65
CA PRO A 96 -13.44 11.10 -8.38
C PRO A 96 -12.81 12.37 -7.78
N THR A 97 -12.36 12.30 -6.52
CA THR A 97 -11.70 13.41 -5.82
C THR A 97 -10.20 13.50 -6.10
N VAL A 98 -9.62 12.46 -6.70
CA VAL A 98 -8.18 12.41 -7.02
C VAL A 98 -7.95 13.04 -8.39
N PRO A 99 -6.99 13.97 -8.54
CA PRO A 99 -6.65 14.54 -9.85
C PRO A 99 -6.32 13.43 -10.85
N PRO A 100 -6.67 13.60 -12.14
CA PRO A 100 -6.34 12.62 -13.16
C PRO A 100 -4.86 12.23 -13.10
N VAL A 101 -4.61 10.93 -13.06
CA VAL A 101 -3.27 10.36 -13.04
C VAL A 101 -2.94 9.80 -14.42
N GLU A 102 -1.71 10.01 -14.86
CA GLU A 102 -1.22 9.42 -16.12
C GLU A 102 -0.72 7.98 -15.91
N THR A 103 -0.35 7.65 -14.67
CA THR A 103 0.22 6.36 -14.30
C THR A 103 -0.30 5.91 -12.93
N LEU A 104 -0.35 4.59 -12.70
CA LEU A 104 -0.72 4.03 -11.41
C LEU A 104 0.35 4.30 -10.34
N GLU A 105 1.59 4.44 -10.78
CA GLU A 105 2.73 4.88 -9.99
C GLU A 105 2.47 6.27 -9.37
N ALA A 106 1.89 7.21 -10.13
CA ALA A 106 1.49 8.52 -9.59
C ALA A 106 0.24 8.45 -8.69
N TYR A 107 -0.58 7.41 -8.86
CA TYR A 107 -1.80 7.20 -8.08
C TYR A 107 -1.52 6.72 -6.67
N TYR A 108 -0.68 5.68 -6.50
CA TYR A 108 -0.48 5.08 -5.18
C TYR A 108 0.21 6.04 -4.19
N GLN A 109 1.02 6.98 -4.69
CA GLN A 109 1.67 8.00 -3.87
C GLN A 109 0.70 9.07 -3.34
N ARG A 110 -0.49 9.18 -3.94
CA ARG A 110 -1.46 10.26 -3.67
C ARG A 110 -2.70 9.80 -2.92
N VAL A 111 -3.00 8.50 -2.94
CA VAL A 111 -4.25 7.97 -2.41
C VAL A 111 -3.97 7.09 -1.20
N PRO A 112 -3.98 7.68 0.01
CA PRO A 112 -3.75 6.91 1.22
C PRO A 112 -4.90 5.93 1.45
N ALA A 113 -4.58 4.76 1.99
CA ALA A 113 -5.55 3.85 2.59
C ALA A 113 -6.07 4.43 3.92
N ALA A 114 -6.87 5.50 3.83
CA ALA A 114 -7.22 6.38 4.95
C ALA A 114 -7.77 5.64 6.18
N ALA A 115 -8.59 4.60 5.97
CA ALA A 115 -9.10 3.77 7.06
C ALA A 115 -7.99 3.08 7.87
N ARG A 116 -6.98 2.53 7.19
CA ARG A 116 -5.85 1.83 7.83
C ARG A 116 -5.00 2.80 8.65
N TYR A 117 -4.66 3.96 8.06
CA TYR A 117 -3.87 5.00 8.75
C TYR A 117 -4.65 5.66 9.89
N GLY A 118 -5.95 5.88 9.74
CA GLY A 118 -6.79 6.44 10.80
C GLY A 118 -6.83 5.57 12.05
N VAL A 119 -6.88 4.24 11.88
CA VAL A 119 -6.79 3.29 13.01
C VAL A 119 -5.43 3.37 13.69
N PHE A 120 -4.34 3.36 12.90
CA PHE A 120 -2.98 3.45 13.42
C PHE A 120 -2.70 4.76 14.19
N LEU A 121 -3.17 5.89 13.67
CA LEU A 121 -2.87 7.21 14.24
C LEU A 121 -3.67 7.53 15.49
N LYS A 122 -4.86 6.95 15.66
CA LYS A 122 -5.79 7.28 16.75
C LYS A 122 -5.20 7.25 18.18
N PRO A 123 -4.29 6.31 18.55
CA PRO A 123 -3.65 6.31 19.86
C PRO A 123 -2.71 7.49 20.10
N TRP A 124 -2.15 8.06 19.02
CA TRP A 124 -1.14 9.13 19.04
C TRP A 124 -1.76 10.51 18.81
N ILE A 125 -2.71 10.58 17.86
CA ILE A 125 -3.47 11.76 17.47
C ILE A 125 -4.95 11.39 17.64
N PRO A 126 -5.63 11.76 18.75
CA PRO A 126 -7.00 11.30 19.03
C PRO A 126 -8.04 11.66 17.97
N ARG A 127 -7.75 12.68 17.14
CA ARG A 127 -8.57 13.10 15.99
C ARG A 127 -7.65 13.40 14.81
N PRO A 128 -7.16 12.37 14.09
CA PRO A 128 -6.28 12.59 12.95
C PRO A 128 -7.01 13.40 11.88
N LEU A 129 -6.33 14.42 11.36
CA LEU A 129 -6.76 15.17 10.18
C LEU A 129 -6.37 14.42 8.91
N GLU A 130 -6.95 14.81 7.78
CA GLU A 130 -6.58 14.29 6.45
C GLU A 130 -5.08 14.48 6.18
N THR A 131 -4.53 15.65 6.52
CA THR A 131 -3.10 15.93 6.39
C THR A 131 -2.23 15.02 7.26
N ASP A 132 -2.72 14.56 8.43
CA ASP A 132 -1.98 13.63 9.27
C ASP A 132 -1.91 12.24 8.61
N ILE A 133 -2.99 11.82 7.96
CA ILE A 133 -3.08 10.58 7.20
C ILE A 133 -2.16 10.63 5.98
N GLU A 134 -2.18 11.74 5.22
CA GLU A 134 -1.35 11.93 4.02
C GLU A 134 0.14 11.89 4.36
N VAL A 135 0.59 12.63 5.37
CA VAL A 135 2.00 12.61 5.81
C VAL A 135 2.40 11.23 6.32
N THR A 136 1.56 10.60 7.14
CA THR A 136 1.84 9.24 7.64
C THR A 136 1.93 8.23 6.50
N HIS A 137 1.08 8.36 5.48
CA HIS A 137 1.15 7.53 4.29
C HIS A 137 2.48 7.68 3.55
N GLN A 138 2.97 8.91 3.35
CA GLN A 138 4.27 9.15 2.72
C GLN A 138 5.42 8.51 3.51
N ILE A 139 5.45 8.67 4.84
CA ILE A 139 6.49 8.07 5.69
C ILE A 139 6.41 6.54 5.64
N VAL A 140 5.21 5.96 5.71
CA VAL A 140 5.01 4.51 5.64
C VAL A 140 5.43 3.96 4.27
N LEU A 141 5.09 4.62 3.16
CA LEU A 141 5.54 4.21 1.83
C LEU A 141 7.06 4.15 1.75
N HIS A 142 7.76 5.11 2.35
CA HIS A 142 9.21 5.09 2.36
C HIS A 142 9.80 3.95 3.21
N VAL A 143 9.24 3.70 4.40
CA VAL A 143 9.66 2.54 5.20
C VAL A 143 9.43 1.25 4.42
N ARG A 144 8.29 1.12 3.73
CA ARG A 144 7.99 -0.03 2.87
C ARG A 144 8.98 -0.14 1.71
N GLU A 145 9.37 0.97 1.07
CA GLU A 145 10.38 1.00 0.03
C GLU A 145 11.75 0.49 0.52
N ILE A 146 12.16 0.86 1.73
CA ILE A 146 13.38 0.34 2.37
C ILE A 146 13.29 -1.18 2.57
N GLU A 147 12.18 -1.67 3.13
CA GLU A 147 11.96 -3.11 3.38
C GLU A 147 11.95 -3.93 2.08
N LEU A 148 11.30 -3.42 1.02
CA LEU A 148 11.29 -4.06 -0.30
C LEU A 148 12.69 -4.04 -0.95
N SER A 149 13.45 -2.97 -0.74
CA SER A 149 14.83 -2.87 -1.24
C SER A 149 15.78 -3.81 -0.51
N LEU A 150 15.59 -3.99 0.80
CA LEU A 150 16.30 -4.99 1.61
C LEU A 150 15.98 -6.40 1.13
N PHE A 151 14.71 -6.73 0.93
CA PHE A 151 14.28 -8.03 0.41
C PHE A 151 14.99 -8.38 -0.90
N LYS A 152 14.95 -7.48 -1.90
CA LYS A 152 15.59 -7.69 -3.20
C LYS A 152 17.11 -7.85 -3.07
N SER A 153 17.73 -7.00 -2.24
CA SER A 153 19.16 -7.04 -1.95
C SER A 153 19.64 -8.40 -1.41
N PHE A 154 18.84 -9.01 -0.52
CA PHE A 154 19.14 -10.34 0.02
C PHE A 154 18.92 -11.45 -1.01
N GLN A 155 17.86 -11.39 -1.82
CA GLN A 155 17.60 -12.35 -2.89
C GLN A 155 18.70 -12.35 -3.96
N GLU A 156 19.22 -11.18 -4.32
CA GLU A 156 20.29 -11.03 -5.31
C GLU A 156 21.69 -11.37 -4.75
N ASN A 157 21.81 -11.73 -3.46
CA ASN A 157 23.08 -11.91 -2.74
C ASN A 157 24.05 -10.72 -2.90
N ASN A 158 23.51 -9.53 -3.14
CA ASN A 158 24.27 -8.31 -3.37
C ASN A 158 23.62 -7.15 -2.61
N PRO A 159 23.71 -7.13 -1.26
CA PRO A 159 23.22 -6.01 -0.50
C PRO A 159 24.07 -4.80 -0.82
N ASN A 160 23.52 -3.92 -1.67
CA ASN A 160 24.08 -2.60 -1.87
C ASN A 160 23.75 -1.75 -0.64
N ILE A 161 24.49 -2.02 0.44
CA ILE A 161 24.34 -1.35 1.73
C ILE A 161 24.48 0.17 1.56
N PHE A 162 25.30 0.64 0.62
CA PHE A 162 25.41 2.06 0.31
C PHE A 162 24.12 2.64 -0.27
N ALA A 163 23.48 1.96 -1.22
CA ALA A 163 22.18 2.40 -1.74
C ALA A 163 21.08 2.39 -0.67
N LEU A 164 21.10 1.42 0.26
CA LEU A 164 20.18 1.39 1.40
C LEU A 164 20.45 2.53 2.39
N LEU A 165 21.72 2.85 2.65
CA LEU A 165 22.12 4.00 3.46
C LEU A 165 21.74 5.33 2.79
N GLU A 166 21.87 5.44 1.47
CA GLU A 166 21.45 6.64 0.73
C GLU A 166 19.92 6.81 0.75
N LEU A 167 19.18 5.72 0.55
CA LEU A 167 17.71 5.74 0.61
C LEU A 167 17.22 6.19 1.99
N THR A 168 17.83 5.68 3.06
CA THR A 168 17.49 6.06 4.44
C THR A 168 17.97 7.47 4.82
N ALA A 169 19.09 7.93 4.25
CA ALA A 169 19.66 9.25 4.56
C ALA A 169 19.03 10.40 3.77
N ASN A 170 18.39 10.12 2.63
CA ASN A 170 17.73 11.12 1.79
C ASN A 170 16.29 10.69 1.47
N PRO A 171 15.39 10.77 2.46
CA PRO A 171 14.01 10.40 2.24
C PRO A 171 13.37 11.26 1.15
N SER A 172 12.71 10.63 0.18
CA SER A 172 11.94 11.31 -0.88
C SER A 172 10.78 12.16 -0.35
N TRP A 173 10.49 12.07 0.96
CA TRP A 173 9.49 12.81 1.72
C TRP A 173 10.08 13.94 2.57
N ASP A 174 11.36 14.31 2.40
CA ASP A 174 11.91 15.58 2.94
C ASP A 174 11.28 16.77 2.20
N ASN A 175 10.07 17.14 2.63
CA ASN A 175 9.28 18.23 2.07
C ASN A 175 8.66 19.08 3.19
N GLU A 176 8.23 20.30 2.82
CA GLU A 176 7.69 21.29 3.75
C GLU A 176 6.47 20.78 4.55
N GLU A 177 5.66 19.91 3.96
CA GLU A 177 4.46 19.36 4.63
C GLU A 177 4.82 18.43 5.78
N VAL A 178 5.87 17.61 5.61
CA VAL A 178 6.40 16.76 6.68
C VAL A 178 7.00 17.62 7.79
N ASP A 179 7.70 18.70 7.46
CA ASP A 179 8.32 19.59 8.45
C ASP A 179 7.28 20.27 9.32
N GLU A 180 6.22 20.78 8.67
CA GLU A 180 5.09 21.36 9.35
C GLU A 180 4.36 20.34 10.23
N TRP A 181 4.23 19.11 9.76
CA TRP A 181 3.63 18.02 10.52
C TRP A 181 4.47 17.67 11.76
N LEU A 182 5.79 17.50 11.60
CA LEU A 182 6.72 17.25 12.70
C LEU A 182 6.71 18.40 13.70
N ALA A 183 6.68 19.65 13.24
CA ALA A 183 6.60 20.81 14.12
C ALA A 183 5.28 20.89 14.88
N ARG A 184 4.16 20.50 14.25
CA ARG A 184 2.82 20.46 14.87
C ARG A 184 2.71 19.35 15.91
N HIS A 185 3.41 18.24 15.69
CA HIS A 185 3.38 17.03 16.50
C HIS A 185 4.75 16.72 17.14
N ASP A 186 5.49 17.74 17.56
CA ASP A 186 6.89 17.65 18.04
C ASP A 186 7.07 16.55 19.11
N ASN A 187 6.10 16.43 20.02
CA ASN A 187 6.11 15.42 21.08
C ASN A 187 5.97 13.98 20.56
N ILE A 188 5.30 13.77 19.43
CA ILE A 188 5.11 12.45 18.80
C ILE A 188 6.35 12.13 17.96
N ALA A 189 6.89 13.12 17.26
CA ALA A 189 8.07 12.98 16.41
C ALA A 189 9.33 12.57 17.20
N GLU A 190 9.47 13.04 18.44
CA GLU A 190 10.57 12.69 19.33
C GLU A 190 10.31 11.42 20.18
N ASP A 191 9.08 10.88 20.16
CA ASP A 191 8.73 9.68 20.91
C ASP A 191 9.19 8.42 20.16
N SER A 192 10.22 7.75 20.69
CA SER A 192 10.72 6.51 20.11
C SER A 192 9.64 5.43 20.00
N LYS A 193 8.63 5.42 20.88
CA LYS A 193 7.51 4.46 20.80
C LYS A 193 6.64 4.70 19.57
N PHE A 194 6.46 5.95 19.15
CA PHE A 194 5.74 6.25 17.92
C PHE A 194 6.54 5.75 16.72
N THR A 195 7.85 6.04 16.68
CA THR A 195 8.72 5.55 15.61
C THR A 195 8.71 4.02 15.51
N ASP A 196 8.87 3.32 16.64
CA ASP A 196 8.83 1.85 16.68
C ASP A 196 7.47 1.32 16.21
N ALA A 197 6.36 1.93 16.65
CA ALA A 197 5.02 1.55 16.22
C ALA A 197 4.79 1.81 14.72
N LEU A 198 5.32 2.90 14.17
CA LEU A 198 5.21 3.23 12.75
C LEU A 198 5.98 2.23 11.88
N LEU A 199 7.19 1.86 12.30
CA LEU A 199 8.01 0.85 11.62
C LEU A 199 7.33 -0.52 11.64
N LEU A 200 6.82 -0.93 12.80
CA LEU A 200 6.07 -2.16 12.93
C LEU A 200 4.82 -2.13 12.04
N PHE A 201 4.05 -1.04 12.09
CA PHE A 201 2.86 -0.86 11.25
C PHE A 201 3.18 -0.98 9.75
N ALA A 202 4.27 -0.36 9.28
CA ALA A 202 4.70 -0.47 7.90
C ALA A 202 5.02 -1.93 7.52
N LYS A 203 5.79 -2.65 8.35
CA LYS A 203 6.14 -4.06 8.14
C LYS A 203 4.91 -4.97 8.14
N GLU A 204 4.04 -4.83 9.14
CA GLU A 204 2.79 -5.58 9.24
C GLU A 204 1.90 -5.33 8.03
N SER A 205 1.81 -4.07 7.57
CA SER A 205 0.99 -3.73 6.40
C SER A 205 1.50 -4.37 5.11
N LEU A 206 2.82 -4.54 4.94
CA LEU A 206 3.39 -5.30 3.81
C LEU A 206 3.01 -6.76 3.90
N ARG A 207 3.07 -7.33 5.11
CA ARG A 207 2.72 -8.73 5.35
C ARG A 207 1.24 -9.01 5.05
N GLU A 208 0.35 -8.14 5.54
CA GLU A 208 -1.08 -8.19 5.24
C GLU A 208 -1.35 -8.11 3.73
N ASP A 209 -0.64 -7.23 3.02
CA ASP A 209 -0.80 -7.09 1.59
C ASP A 209 -0.28 -8.33 0.83
N ALA A 210 0.83 -8.93 1.26
CA ALA A 210 1.34 -10.19 0.72
C ALA A 210 0.39 -11.37 0.98
N ALA A 211 -0.13 -11.52 2.20
CA ALA A 211 -1.12 -12.55 2.55
C ALA A 211 -2.40 -12.40 1.71
N TRP A 212 -2.89 -11.18 1.56
CA TRP A 212 -4.05 -10.89 0.71
C TRP A 212 -3.80 -11.23 -0.76
N LEU A 213 -2.60 -10.95 -1.29
CA LEU A 213 -2.21 -11.32 -2.65
C LEU A 213 -2.13 -12.84 -2.83
N HIS A 214 -1.54 -13.54 -1.86
CA HIS A 214 -1.46 -15.00 -1.88
C HIS A 214 -2.86 -15.63 -1.92
N GLU A 215 -3.78 -15.21 -1.04
CA GLU A 215 -5.18 -15.65 -1.07
C GLU A 215 -5.86 -15.34 -2.40
N LEU A 216 -5.60 -14.15 -2.98
CA LEU A 216 -6.15 -13.76 -4.26
C LEU A 216 -5.64 -14.64 -5.41
N PHE A 217 -4.36 -15.02 -5.38
CA PHE A 217 -3.73 -15.88 -6.38
C PHE A 217 -4.18 -17.33 -6.25
N GLU A 218 -4.40 -17.84 -5.05
CA GLU A 218 -5.01 -19.15 -4.83
C GLU A 218 -6.45 -19.19 -5.37
N ALA A 219 -7.23 -18.12 -5.14
CA ALA A 219 -8.63 -18.06 -5.56
C ALA A 219 -8.83 -17.92 -7.08
N HIS A 220 -7.93 -17.21 -7.77
CA HIS A 220 -8.13 -16.83 -9.17
C HIS A 220 -7.01 -17.28 -10.12
N GLY A 221 -5.94 -17.89 -9.60
CA GLY A 221 -4.68 -18.08 -10.31
C GLY A 221 -3.89 -16.77 -10.42
N THR A 222 -2.57 -16.85 -10.49
CA THR A 222 -1.68 -15.66 -10.51
C THR A 222 -2.01 -14.70 -11.65
N ASN A 223 -2.28 -15.22 -12.85
CA ASN A 223 -2.56 -14.40 -14.02
C ASN A 223 -3.77 -13.48 -13.84
N ASP A 224 -4.91 -14.06 -13.47
CA ASP A 224 -6.15 -13.30 -13.30
C ASP A 224 -6.14 -12.56 -11.96
N GLY A 225 -5.47 -13.11 -10.95
CA GLY A 225 -5.25 -12.49 -9.65
C GLY A 225 -4.51 -11.15 -9.76
N LEU A 226 -3.50 -11.03 -10.62
CA LEU A 226 -2.82 -9.75 -10.89
C LEU A 226 -3.77 -8.68 -11.44
N LEU A 227 -4.66 -9.06 -12.37
CA LEU A 227 -5.68 -8.14 -12.89
C LEU A 227 -6.73 -7.79 -11.82
N TRP A 228 -7.15 -8.76 -11.02
CA TRP A 228 -8.03 -8.50 -9.88
C TRP A 228 -7.40 -7.59 -8.83
N CYS A 229 -6.09 -7.71 -8.60
CA CYS A 229 -5.34 -6.80 -7.73
C CYS A 229 -5.42 -5.37 -8.25
N ALA A 230 -5.17 -5.17 -9.56
CA ALA A 230 -5.25 -3.86 -10.19
C ALA A 230 -6.63 -3.19 -10.04
N LEU A 231 -7.70 -3.98 -9.98
CA LEU A 231 -9.07 -3.47 -9.80
C LEU A 231 -9.44 -3.25 -8.33
N ARG A 232 -9.06 -4.17 -7.43
CA ARG A 232 -9.49 -4.15 -6.02
C ARG A 232 -8.58 -3.33 -5.11
N LYS A 233 -7.29 -3.29 -5.40
CA LYS A 233 -6.28 -2.50 -4.68
C LYS A 233 -5.34 -1.80 -5.67
N PRO A 234 -5.81 -0.75 -6.39
CA PRO A 234 -5.00 -0.03 -7.37
C PRO A 234 -3.70 0.52 -6.78
N ALA A 235 -3.73 1.07 -5.57
CA ALA A 235 -2.54 1.60 -4.91
C ALA A 235 -1.47 0.51 -4.68
N LEU A 236 -1.87 -0.69 -4.22
CA LEU A 236 -0.96 -1.82 -4.06
C LEU A 236 -0.35 -2.24 -5.41
N THR A 237 -1.15 -2.24 -6.48
CA THR A 237 -0.62 -2.54 -7.82
C THR A 237 0.39 -1.48 -8.28
N GLY A 238 0.16 -0.19 -7.97
CA GLY A 238 1.12 0.89 -8.23
C GLY A 238 2.44 0.71 -7.49
N GLU A 239 2.38 0.34 -6.21
CA GLU A 239 3.55 0.01 -5.40
C GLU A 239 4.31 -1.20 -5.97
N ILE A 240 3.62 -2.29 -6.31
CA ILE A 240 4.23 -3.49 -6.93
C ILE A 240 4.96 -3.11 -8.22
N LEU A 241 4.30 -2.38 -9.12
CA LEU A 241 4.87 -1.97 -10.40
C LEU A 241 6.01 -0.96 -10.24
N THR A 242 6.11 -0.25 -9.11
CA THR A 242 7.22 0.65 -8.82
C THR A 242 8.44 -0.12 -8.32
N HIS A 243 8.25 -1.07 -7.40
CA HIS A 243 9.37 -1.70 -6.70
C HIS A 243 9.83 -3.03 -7.30
N PHE A 244 8.99 -3.69 -8.11
CA PHE A 244 9.33 -4.93 -8.79
C PHE A 244 9.38 -4.73 -10.30
N SER A 245 10.57 -4.91 -10.87
CA SER A 245 10.77 -4.99 -12.31
C SER A 245 10.60 -6.41 -12.85
N ASP A 246 10.73 -7.42 -11.99
CA ASP A 246 10.69 -8.85 -12.33
C ASP A 246 9.56 -9.55 -11.55
N THR A 247 8.75 -10.30 -12.28
CA THR A 247 7.58 -11.00 -11.73
C THR A 247 7.99 -12.16 -10.83
N ALA A 248 9.09 -12.85 -11.10
CA ALA A 248 9.51 -13.97 -10.26
C ALA A 248 9.90 -13.50 -8.85
N THR A 249 10.67 -12.42 -8.75
CA THR A 249 11.07 -11.78 -7.49
C THR A 249 9.87 -11.30 -6.69
N PHE A 250 8.86 -10.72 -7.36
CA PHE A 250 7.60 -10.36 -6.72
C PHE A 250 6.85 -11.57 -6.16
N LEU A 251 6.75 -12.66 -6.92
CA LEU A 251 6.03 -13.85 -6.46
C LEU A 251 6.76 -14.51 -5.27
N THR A 252 8.09 -14.54 -5.29
CA THR A 252 8.88 -14.96 -4.12
C THR A 252 8.59 -14.07 -2.91
N TRP A 253 8.50 -12.75 -3.08
CA TRP A 253 8.12 -11.83 -2.00
C TRP A 253 6.74 -12.15 -1.43
N VAL A 254 5.74 -12.42 -2.28
CA VAL A 254 4.38 -12.80 -1.84
C VAL A 254 4.42 -14.09 -1.01
N GLU A 255 5.11 -15.13 -1.48
CA GLU A 255 5.20 -16.41 -0.78
C GLU A 255 5.94 -16.28 0.57
N GLU A 256 7.10 -15.63 0.59
CA GLU A 256 7.89 -15.49 1.82
C GLU A 256 7.16 -14.62 2.85
N LYS A 257 6.60 -13.49 2.45
CA LYS A 257 5.91 -12.57 3.37
C LYS A 257 4.55 -13.08 3.83
N SER A 258 3.81 -13.81 3.00
CA SER A 258 2.53 -14.39 3.44
C SER A 258 2.72 -15.50 4.49
N GLY A 259 3.87 -16.20 4.47
CA GLY A 259 4.22 -17.24 5.44
C GLY A 259 4.83 -16.74 6.75
N GLU A 260 5.19 -15.46 6.87
CA GLU A 260 5.71 -14.90 8.12
C GLU A 260 4.61 -14.87 9.19
N THR A 261 4.86 -15.48 10.35
CA THR A 261 3.98 -15.32 11.52
C THR A 261 4.19 -13.95 12.16
N LYS A 262 3.15 -13.38 12.78
CA LYS A 262 3.29 -12.23 13.70
C LYS A 262 4.19 -12.65 14.85
N GLU A 263 5.47 -12.31 14.78
CA GLU A 263 6.44 -12.44 15.87
C GLU A 263 6.23 -11.37 16.94
#